data_AF-A0A397IPE6-F1
#
_entry.id   AF-A0A397IPE6-F1
#
_cell.length_a   1.000
_cell.length_b   1.000
_cell.length_c   1.000
_cell.angle_alpha   90.00
_cell.angle_beta   90.00
_cell.angle_gamma   90.00
#
_symmetry.space_group_name_H-M   'P 1'
#
loop_
_entity.id
_entity.type
_entity.pdbx_description
1 polymer ?
#
loop_
_entity_poly.entity_id
_entity_poly.type
_entity_poly.pdbx_seq_one_letter_code
_entity_poly.pdbx_strand_id
1 'polypeptide(L)'
;MIFIVDELYEDSGNLNFIKNNKITEVYLKWNKMYLLSRKENYEESDVTLLQESINEWTKLFIELFKEHSKSELQFPKLHSWVFHICSSIREFGTISGYTTETYESLHKDYVKKPYKLTNKKEIEKQIMKIVTIITESSLKEIPKTPIALKYSKKLYEFCIQNAEIYIQTRMNDPDLEKEMKLGFEKFLECLDVYLEIYYQNLSEHEKIDMIFHIYGGMTLKFGSIMRVTNKFHKKPIFNNIAVEMNADEIFEYTSDNGVCFAQVLLITEIIMNYEEPMHLALVQWYDFTSSVNPYLYECPLLEKTNIFNLIEIEAINDIIHSIPRFINNNEFLVNKFLF
;
A
#
# COMPACT_ATOMS: atom_id res chain seq x y z
N MET A 1 -11.07 7.09 -0.72
CA MET A 1 -11.66 8.31 -1.29
C MET A 1 -12.21 9.25 -0.22
N ILE A 2 -12.63 8.75 0.96
CA ILE A 2 -13.03 9.56 2.14
C ILE A 2 -12.07 10.72 2.45
N PHE A 3 -10.78 10.46 2.36
CA PHE A 3 -9.71 11.39 2.74
C PHE A 3 -9.57 12.60 1.82
N ILE A 4 -10.16 12.53 0.62
CA ILE A 4 -10.14 13.65 -0.34
C ILE A 4 -11.17 14.71 0.07
N VAL A 5 -12.20 14.35 0.84
CA VAL A 5 -13.35 15.22 1.12
C VAL A 5 -13.31 15.84 2.52
N ASP A 6 -12.51 15.30 3.44
CA ASP A 6 -12.34 15.89 4.77
C ASP A 6 -11.80 17.32 4.65
N GLU A 7 -12.62 18.28 5.09
CA GLU A 7 -12.36 19.72 5.02
C GLU A 7 -11.95 20.27 3.63
N LEU A 8 -12.35 19.61 2.55
CA LEU A 8 -12.01 20.02 1.17
C LEU A 8 -12.54 21.41 0.79
N TYR A 9 -13.67 21.82 1.38
CA TYR A 9 -14.33 23.10 1.11
C TYR A 9 -14.77 23.78 2.41
N GLU A 10 -14.49 25.08 2.54
CA GLU A 10 -15.06 25.93 3.59
C GLU A 10 -16.57 26.13 3.35
N ASP A 11 -17.36 26.23 4.43
CA ASP A 11 -18.81 26.43 4.33
C ASP A 11 -19.12 27.72 3.56
N SER A 12 -19.63 27.57 2.34
CA SER A 12 -19.84 28.71 1.44
C SER A 12 -21.08 29.53 1.82
N GLY A 13 -21.83 29.15 2.87
CA GLY A 13 -23.08 29.78 3.28
C GLY A 13 -24.22 29.65 2.26
N ASN A 14 -24.03 28.84 1.22
CA ASN A 14 -25.04 28.59 0.18
C ASN A 14 -26.01 27.53 0.69
N LEU A 15 -27.32 27.74 0.48
CA LEU A 15 -28.36 26.80 0.91
C LEU A 15 -28.16 25.39 0.32
N ASN A 16 -27.58 25.31 -0.88
CA ASN A 16 -27.32 24.06 -1.59
C ASN A 16 -25.89 23.54 -1.36
N PHE A 17 -25.20 23.99 -0.30
CA PHE A 17 -23.85 23.48 -0.01
C PHE A 17 -23.94 22.20 0.83
N ILE A 18 -23.40 21.10 0.30
CA ILE A 18 -23.28 19.86 1.07
C ILE A 18 -22.03 19.95 1.95
N LYS A 19 -22.23 19.93 3.27
CA LYS A 19 -21.12 19.97 4.25
C LYS A 19 -20.25 18.72 4.15
N ASN A 20 -18.93 18.89 4.28
CA ASN A 20 -17.95 17.81 4.18
C ASN A 20 -18.24 16.67 5.16
N ASN A 21 -18.64 16.98 6.40
CA ASN A 21 -18.98 15.97 7.40
C ASN A 21 -20.11 15.04 6.96
N LYS A 22 -21.15 15.56 6.28
CA LYS A 22 -22.25 14.76 5.75
C LYS A 22 -21.82 13.88 4.57
N ILE A 23 -20.95 14.39 3.68
CA ILE A 23 -20.40 13.59 2.58
C ILE A 23 -19.55 12.44 3.14
N THR A 24 -18.70 12.75 4.12
CA THR A 24 -17.86 11.77 4.81
C THR A 24 -18.71 10.69 5.49
N GLU A 25 -19.80 11.08 6.17
CA GLU A 25 -20.73 10.13 6.79
C GLU A 25 -21.34 9.16 5.77
N VAL A 26 -21.84 9.67 4.64
CA VAL A 26 -22.42 8.82 3.58
C VAL A 26 -21.38 7.88 2.99
N TYR A 27 -20.15 8.35 2.78
CA TYR A 27 -19.09 7.50 2.28
C TYR A 27 -18.67 6.44 3.32
N LEU A 28 -18.61 6.78 4.61
CA LEU A 28 -18.29 5.83 5.68
C LEU A 28 -19.30 4.69 5.71
N LYS A 29 -20.59 5.03 5.67
CA LYS A 29 -21.66 4.04 5.61
C LYS A 29 -21.58 3.19 4.33
N TRP A 30 -21.21 3.79 3.20
CA TRP A 30 -20.95 3.03 1.96
C TRP A 30 -19.84 2.00 2.15
N ASN A 31 -18.70 2.40 2.71
CA ASN A 31 -17.56 1.51 2.92
C ASN A 31 -17.92 0.32 3.81
N LYS A 32 -18.61 0.56 4.93
CA LYS A 32 -19.07 -0.50 5.83
C LYS A 32 -19.97 -1.50 5.12
N MET A 33 -20.97 -0.97 4.42
CA MET A 33 -21.89 -1.78 3.62
C MET A 33 -21.16 -2.54 2.50
N TYR A 34 -20.17 -1.93 1.86
CA TYR A 34 -19.36 -2.56 0.81
C TYR A 34 -18.50 -3.71 1.37
N LEU A 35 -17.87 -3.54 2.53
CA LEU A 35 -17.14 -4.61 3.20
C LEU A 35 -18.06 -5.78 3.58
N LEU A 36 -19.26 -5.49 4.13
CA LEU A 36 -20.28 -6.51 4.37
C LEU A 36 -20.66 -7.25 3.07
N SER A 37 -20.75 -6.52 1.96
CA SER A 37 -21.10 -7.07 0.64
C SER A 37 -20.01 -7.98 0.03
N ARG A 38 -18.81 -7.99 0.61
CA ARG A 38 -17.64 -8.77 0.13
C ARG A 38 -17.36 -10.01 0.95
N LYS A 39 -18.19 -10.36 1.94
CA LYS A 39 -18.07 -11.61 2.70
C LYS A 39 -18.06 -12.82 1.76
N GLU A 40 -17.19 -13.79 2.07
CA GLU A 40 -17.08 -15.05 1.31
C GLU A 40 -18.25 -16.00 1.54
N ASN A 41 -18.93 -15.88 2.68
CA ASN A 41 -20.12 -16.66 3.02
C ASN A 41 -21.13 -15.75 3.72
N TYR A 42 -22.41 -15.96 3.44
CA TYR A 42 -23.50 -15.19 4.04
C TYR A 42 -24.39 -16.11 4.89
N GLU A 43 -24.66 -15.68 6.11
CA GLU A 43 -25.82 -16.14 6.87
C GLU A 43 -27.03 -15.24 6.59
N GLU A 44 -28.26 -15.69 6.87
CA GLU A 44 -29.45 -14.87 6.66
C GLU A 44 -29.46 -13.60 7.54
N SER A 45 -28.82 -13.68 8.71
CA SER A 45 -28.54 -12.53 9.59
C SER A 45 -27.66 -11.48 8.89
N ASP A 46 -26.63 -11.91 8.14
CA ASP A 46 -25.76 -11.02 7.38
C ASP A 46 -26.50 -10.33 6.23
N VAL A 47 -27.36 -11.07 5.52
CA VAL A 47 -28.18 -10.50 4.43
C VAL A 47 -29.17 -9.47 4.98
N THR A 48 -29.73 -9.73 6.16
CA THR A 48 -30.62 -8.79 6.87
C THR A 48 -29.86 -7.52 7.27
N LEU A 49 -28.69 -7.65 7.90
CA LEU A 49 -27.83 -6.53 8.27
C LEU A 49 -27.39 -5.70 7.05
N LEU A 50 -27.07 -6.36 5.94
CA LEU A 50 -26.73 -5.70 4.69
C LEU A 50 -27.92 -4.90 4.15
N GLN A 51 -29.14 -5.45 4.17
CA GLN A 51 -30.33 -4.75 3.71
C GLN A 51 -30.63 -3.50 4.57
N GLU A 52 -30.47 -3.61 5.89
CA GLU A 52 -30.62 -2.48 6.82
C GLU A 52 -29.58 -1.39 6.51
N SER A 53 -28.32 -1.79 6.32
CA SER A 53 -27.23 -0.88 5.95
C SER A 53 -27.48 -0.18 4.62
N ILE A 54 -27.99 -0.91 3.60
CA ILE A 54 -28.40 -0.36 2.31
C ILE A 54 -29.51 0.69 2.50
N ASN A 55 -30.53 0.37 3.29
CA ASN A 55 -31.66 1.27 3.51
C ASN A 55 -31.26 2.55 4.25
N GLU A 56 -30.44 2.45 5.29
CA GLU A 56 -29.91 3.63 5.99
C GLU A 56 -29.05 4.50 5.07
N TRP A 57 -28.10 3.88 4.35
CA TRP A 57 -27.21 4.58 3.45
C TRP A 57 -27.99 5.28 2.33
N THR A 58 -28.98 4.61 1.75
CA THR A 58 -29.78 5.13 0.64
C THR A 58 -30.60 6.35 1.05
N LYS A 59 -31.17 6.35 2.27
CA LYS A 59 -31.89 7.52 2.80
C LYS A 59 -30.97 8.74 2.86
N LEU A 60 -29.79 8.59 3.45
CA LEU A 60 -28.81 9.68 3.57
C LEU A 60 -28.28 10.12 2.20
N PHE A 61 -27.98 9.18 1.30
CA PHE A 61 -27.51 9.47 -0.04
C PHE A 61 -28.53 10.26 -0.86
N ILE A 62 -29.81 9.87 -0.81
CA ILE A 62 -30.88 10.58 -1.50
C ILE A 62 -31.09 11.97 -0.90
N GLU A 63 -31.14 12.08 0.43
CA GLU A 63 -31.28 13.38 1.11
C GLU A 63 -30.19 14.36 0.69
N LEU A 64 -28.94 13.90 0.59
CA LEU A 64 -27.82 14.76 0.24
C LEU A 64 -27.73 15.11 -1.25
N PHE A 65 -27.97 14.16 -2.15
CA PHE A 65 -27.61 14.34 -3.56
C PHE A 65 -28.80 14.55 -4.51
N LYS A 66 -30.04 14.40 -4.04
CA LYS A 66 -31.23 14.48 -4.91
C LYS A 66 -31.35 15.84 -5.59
N GLU A 67 -31.19 16.94 -4.84
CA GLU A 67 -31.29 18.31 -5.38
C GLU A 67 -30.14 18.66 -6.34
N HIS A 68 -29.02 17.94 -6.23
CA HIS A 68 -27.85 18.10 -7.08
C HIS A 68 -27.90 17.24 -8.36
N SER A 69 -28.85 16.33 -8.46
CA SER A 69 -28.96 15.39 -9.57
C SER A 69 -30.05 15.82 -10.54
N LYS A 70 -29.66 16.15 -11.78
CA LYS A 70 -30.62 16.45 -12.87
C LYS A 70 -31.57 15.29 -13.16
N SER A 71 -31.16 14.06 -12.87
CA SER A 71 -31.96 12.85 -13.06
C SER A 71 -32.62 12.37 -11.78
N GLU A 72 -32.62 13.17 -10.71
CA GLU A 72 -33.15 12.80 -9.38
C GLU A 72 -32.61 11.45 -8.88
N LEU A 73 -31.34 11.15 -9.17
CA LEU A 73 -30.67 9.89 -8.80
C LEU A 73 -31.29 8.62 -9.39
N GLN A 74 -32.00 8.71 -10.52
CA GLN A 74 -32.52 7.55 -11.26
C GLN A 74 -31.42 6.77 -11.99
N PHE A 75 -30.46 6.22 -11.23
CA PHE A 75 -29.38 5.42 -11.76
C PHE A 75 -29.76 3.92 -11.72
N PRO A 76 -29.72 3.19 -12.84
CA PRO A 76 -30.00 1.75 -12.86
C PRO A 76 -29.14 0.96 -11.88
N LYS A 77 -27.88 1.36 -11.68
CA LYS A 77 -26.97 0.75 -10.70
C LYS A 77 -27.41 0.97 -9.26
N LEU A 78 -27.90 2.17 -8.94
CA LEU A 78 -28.45 2.46 -7.61
C LEU A 78 -29.71 1.63 -7.37
N HIS A 79 -30.61 1.56 -8.35
CA HIS A 79 -31.79 0.70 -8.27
C HIS A 79 -31.42 -0.78 -8.05
N SER A 80 -30.47 -1.29 -8.83
CA SER A 80 -29.96 -2.66 -8.66
C SER A 80 -29.39 -2.89 -7.27
N TRP A 81 -28.61 -1.95 -6.75
CA TRP A 81 -28.00 -2.04 -5.44
C TRP A 81 -29.04 -2.09 -4.32
N VAL A 82 -30.03 -1.19 -4.37
CA VAL A 82 -31.03 -1.02 -3.32
C VAL A 82 -32.02 -2.18 -3.26
N PHE A 83 -32.49 -2.64 -4.42
CA PHE A 83 -33.64 -3.55 -4.49
C PHE A 83 -33.26 -5.01 -4.79
N HIS A 84 -32.13 -5.25 -5.46
CA HIS A 84 -31.84 -6.57 -6.04
C HIS A 84 -30.60 -7.26 -5.46
N ILE A 85 -29.74 -6.58 -4.70
CA ILE A 85 -28.52 -7.22 -4.18
C ILE A 85 -28.83 -8.29 -3.15
N CYS A 86 -29.66 -8.01 -2.16
CA CYS A 86 -29.98 -9.00 -1.12
C CYS A 86 -30.78 -10.19 -1.69
N SER A 87 -31.62 -10.00 -2.72
CA SER A 87 -32.27 -11.13 -3.41
C SER A 87 -31.27 -11.94 -4.23
N SER A 88 -30.38 -11.26 -4.96
CA SER A 88 -29.32 -11.91 -5.73
C SER A 88 -28.41 -12.74 -4.84
N ILE A 89 -28.06 -12.25 -3.64
CA ILE A 89 -27.24 -13.00 -2.70
C ILE A 89 -27.93 -14.28 -2.24
N ARG A 90 -29.24 -14.23 -1.96
CA ARG A 90 -30.01 -15.40 -1.55
C ARG A 90 -30.12 -16.46 -2.66
N GLU A 91 -30.21 -16.02 -3.91
CA GLU A 91 -30.42 -16.92 -5.05
C GLU A 91 -29.10 -17.48 -5.62
N PHE A 92 -28.08 -16.63 -5.74
CA PHE A 92 -26.84 -16.94 -6.45
C PHE A 92 -25.61 -17.02 -5.54
N GLY A 93 -25.75 -16.73 -4.25
CA GLY A 93 -24.64 -16.71 -3.30
C GLY A 93 -23.85 -15.40 -3.37
N THR A 94 -22.54 -15.48 -3.12
CA THR A 94 -21.73 -14.27 -2.87
C THR A 94 -21.58 -13.40 -4.12
N ILE A 95 -21.54 -12.08 -3.89
CA ILE A 95 -21.40 -11.10 -4.99
C ILE A 95 -20.12 -11.37 -5.80
N SER A 96 -19.03 -11.76 -5.12
CA SER A 96 -17.76 -12.11 -5.74
C SER A 96 -17.89 -13.20 -6.81
N GLY A 97 -18.79 -14.16 -6.60
CA GLY A 97 -19.03 -15.29 -7.50
C GLY A 97 -19.54 -14.92 -8.89
N TYR A 98 -20.17 -13.76 -9.06
CA TYR A 98 -20.71 -13.30 -10.35
C TYR A 98 -20.15 -11.93 -10.80
N THR A 99 -19.06 -11.47 -10.20
CA THR A 99 -18.33 -10.30 -10.72
C THR A 99 -17.58 -10.62 -12.01
N THR A 100 -17.33 -9.59 -12.82
CA THR A 100 -16.50 -9.73 -14.03
C THR A 100 -15.00 -9.54 -13.78
N GLU A 101 -14.57 -9.43 -12.51
CA GLU A 101 -13.19 -9.12 -12.13
C GLU A 101 -12.19 -10.18 -12.62
N THR A 102 -12.54 -11.46 -12.47
CA THR A 102 -11.75 -12.58 -12.98
C THR A 102 -11.64 -12.52 -14.50
N TYR A 103 -12.75 -12.28 -15.20
CA TYR A 103 -12.75 -12.18 -16.66
C TYR A 103 -11.89 -11.01 -17.15
N GLU A 104 -11.99 -9.84 -16.51
CA GLU A 104 -11.16 -8.68 -16.84
C GLU A 104 -9.66 -8.94 -16.59
N SER A 105 -9.34 -9.64 -15.51
CA SER A 105 -7.97 -10.05 -15.18
C SER A 105 -7.41 -11.04 -16.21
N LEU A 106 -8.18 -12.09 -16.54
CA LEU A 106 -7.83 -13.05 -17.58
C LEU A 106 -7.69 -12.36 -18.95
N HIS A 107 -8.58 -11.44 -19.29
CA HIS A 107 -8.51 -10.68 -20.54
C HIS A 107 -7.25 -9.80 -20.60
N LYS A 108 -6.83 -9.21 -19.48
CA LYS A 108 -5.56 -8.48 -19.40
C LYS A 108 -4.37 -9.40 -19.69
N ASP A 109 -4.39 -10.61 -19.13
CA ASP A 109 -3.25 -11.54 -19.16
C ASP A 109 -3.14 -12.36 -20.43
N TYR A 110 -4.27 -12.82 -20.97
CA TYR A 110 -4.31 -13.74 -22.10
C TYR A 110 -4.67 -13.05 -23.42
N VAL A 111 -5.16 -11.81 -23.39
CA VAL A 111 -5.47 -11.05 -24.61
C VAL A 111 -4.60 -9.80 -24.70
N LYS A 112 -4.71 -8.86 -23.75
CA LYS A 112 -4.02 -7.55 -23.87
C LYS A 112 -2.50 -7.68 -23.85
N LYS A 113 -1.93 -8.50 -22.96
CA LYS A 113 -0.47 -8.73 -22.87
C LYS A 113 0.07 -9.42 -24.13
N PRO A 114 -0.44 -10.60 -24.56
CA PRO A 114 -0.01 -11.25 -25.79
C PRO A 114 -0.18 -10.38 -27.03
N TYR A 115 -1.32 -9.66 -27.15
CA TYR A 115 -1.56 -8.75 -28.27
C TYR A 115 -0.45 -7.71 -28.44
N LYS A 116 0.02 -7.11 -27.33
CA LYS A 116 1.13 -6.14 -27.33
C LYS A 116 2.47 -6.74 -27.77
N LEU A 117 2.65 -8.05 -27.58
CA LEU A 117 3.86 -8.79 -27.96
C LEU A 117 3.82 -9.29 -29.41
N THR A 118 2.68 -9.17 -30.10
CA THR A 118 2.57 -9.52 -31.51
C THR A 118 3.19 -8.44 -32.41
N ASN A 119 3.60 -8.84 -33.61
CA ASN A 119 3.97 -7.89 -34.66
C ASN A 119 2.75 -7.38 -35.48
N LYS A 120 1.53 -7.65 -35.00
CA LYS A 120 0.23 -7.30 -35.60
C LYS A 120 -0.08 -7.93 -36.98
N LYS A 121 0.72 -8.87 -37.46
CA LYS A 121 0.37 -9.76 -38.59
C LYS A 121 -0.11 -11.10 -38.04
N GLU A 122 -1.15 -11.70 -38.60
CA GLU A 122 -1.68 -13.01 -38.12
C GLU A 122 -1.90 -13.03 -36.59
N ILE A 123 -2.58 -12.00 -36.08
CA ILE A 123 -2.68 -11.67 -34.64
C ILE A 123 -3.15 -12.88 -33.82
N GLU A 124 -4.20 -13.56 -34.26
CA GLU A 124 -4.79 -14.69 -33.54
C GLU A 124 -3.78 -15.83 -33.34
N LYS A 125 -3.03 -16.20 -34.40
CA LYS A 125 -2.01 -17.25 -34.32
C LYS A 125 -0.87 -16.88 -33.37
N GLN A 126 -0.48 -15.61 -33.36
CA GLN A 126 0.59 -15.13 -32.47
C GLN A 126 0.13 -15.07 -31.02
N ILE A 127 -1.08 -14.58 -30.76
CA ILE A 127 -1.66 -14.59 -29.41
C ILE A 127 -1.75 -16.02 -28.90
N MET A 128 -2.30 -16.95 -29.70
CA MET A 128 -2.40 -18.37 -29.31
C MET A 128 -1.02 -18.95 -28.96
N LYS A 129 0.00 -18.72 -29.79
CA LYS A 129 1.36 -19.21 -29.53
C LYS A 129 1.95 -18.64 -28.23
N ILE A 130 1.75 -17.35 -27.97
CA ILE A 130 2.26 -16.69 -26.76
C ILE A 130 1.51 -17.18 -25.53
N VAL A 131 0.18 -17.32 -25.60
CA VAL A 131 -0.64 -17.87 -24.52
C VAL A 131 -0.23 -19.30 -24.19
N THR A 132 -0.02 -20.16 -25.21
CA THR A 132 0.46 -21.53 -25.01
C THR A 132 1.77 -21.58 -24.24
N ILE A 133 2.74 -20.73 -24.59
CA ILE A 133 4.03 -20.62 -23.87
C ILE A 133 3.81 -20.18 -22.41
N ILE A 134 2.93 -19.19 -22.18
CA ILE A 134 2.60 -18.72 -20.82
C ILE A 134 1.96 -19.85 -20.01
N THR A 135 1.00 -20.57 -20.57
CA THR A 135 0.31 -21.68 -19.88
C THR A 135 1.21 -22.89 -19.63
N GLU A 136 2.12 -23.20 -20.55
CA GLU A 136 3.12 -24.27 -20.35
C GLU A 136 4.14 -23.91 -19.27
N SER A 137 4.46 -22.62 -19.13
CA SER A 137 5.35 -22.13 -18.07
C SER A 137 4.70 -22.11 -16.68
N SER A 138 3.37 -21.98 -16.59
CA SER A 138 2.62 -21.99 -15.32
C SER A 138 2.23 -23.40 -14.83
N LEU A 139 2.21 -24.40 -15.71
CA LEU A 139 1.96 -25.81 -15.36
C LEU A 139 3.19 -26.56 -14.84
N LYS A 140 4.39 -26.01 -15.05
CA LYS A 140 5.59 -26.49 -14.37
C LYS A 140 5.52 -25.99 -12.93
N GLU A 141 5.24 -26.91 -12.01
CA GLU A 141 5.27 -26.69 -10.57
C GLU A 141 6.40 -25.72 -10.21
N ILE A 142 6.03 -24.64 -9.53
CA ILE A 142 6.97 -23.70 -8.92
C ILE A 142 7.80 -24.54 -7.95
N PRO A 143 9.10 -24.78 -8.19
CA PRO A 143 9.94 -25.28 -7.12
C PRO A 143 9.88 -24.22 -6.03
N LYS A 144 9.70 -24.63 -4.78
CA LYS A 144 10.03 -23.83 -3.59
C LYS A 144 11.52 -23.51 -3.64
N THR A 145 11.85 -22.59 -4.52
CA THR A 145 13.13 -21.93 -4.66
C THR A 145 13.12 -20.89 -3.55
N PRO A 146 14.24 -20.66 -2.83
CA PRO A 146 14.35 -19.47 -2.00
C PRO A 146 13.89 -18.30 -2.88
N ILE A 147 12.89 -17.52 -2.41
CA ILE A 147 12.34 -16.43 -3.21
C ILE A 147 13.49 -15.44 -3.41
N ALA A 148 14.20 -15.56 -4.54
CA ALA A 148 15.25 -14.63 -4.89
C ALA A 148 14.62 -13.23 -4.92
N LEU A 149 15.05 -12.36 -4.00
CA LEU A 149 14.55 -11.00 -3.92
C LEU A 149 14.78 -10.33 -5.28
N LYS A 150 13.69 -9.91 -5.92
CA LYS A 150 13.75 -9.27 -7.23
C LYS A 150 13.88 -7.77 -7.05
N TYR A 151 15.12 -7.31 -7.04
CA TYR A 151 15.45 -5.90 -7.09
C TYR A 151 15.14 -5.29 -8.46
N SER A 152 14.81 -4.01 -8.46
CA SER A 152 14.62 -3.23 -9.68
C SER A 152 15.96 -2.69 -10.20
N LYS A 153 16.12 -1.37 -10.23
CA LYS A 153 17.34 -0.69 -10.65
C LYS A 153 18.23 -0.42 -9.44
N LYS A 154 19.49 -0.87 -9.49
CA LYS A 154 20.54 -0.41 -8.58
C LYS A 154 20.82 1.08 -8.86
N LEU A 155 20.65 1.92 -7.85
CA LEU A 155 20.82 3.37 -7.92
C LEU A 155 22.23 3.78 -7.53
N TYR A 156 22.76 3.21 -6.45
CA TYR A 156 24.05 3.60 -5.89
C TYR A 156 24.81 2.38 -5.38
N GLU A 157 26.13 2.50 -5.37
CA GLU A 157 27.08 1.51 -4.87
C GLU A 157 28.25 2.24 -4.23
N PHE A 158 28.57 1.89 -2.99
CA PHE A 158 29.70 2.47 -2.25
C PHE A 158 30.17 1.53 -1.14
N CYS A 159 31.41 1.71 -0.68
CA CYS A 159 32.01 0.95 0.40
C CYS A 159 32.04 1.75 1.71
N ILE A 160 32.12 1.05 2.84
CA ILE A 160 32.14 1.67 4.18
C ILE A 160 33.27 2.69 4.35
N GLN A 161 34.45 2.46 3.78
CA GLN A 161 35.61 3.34 3.98
C GLN A 161 35.40 4.74 3.38
N ASN A 162 34.51 4.87 2.39
CA ASN A 162 34.22 6.14 1.72
C ASN A 162 32.76 6.58 1.93
N ALA A 163 32.02 5.94 2.83
CA ALA A 163 30.58 6.12 2.95
C ALA A 163 30.20 7.57 3.28
N GLU A 164 30.85 8.19 4.28
CA GLU A 164 30.56 9.59 4.66
C GLU A 164 30.72 10.56 3.49
N ILE A 165 31.88 10.53 2.82
CA ILE A 165 32.20 11.41 1.69
C ILE A 165 31.21 11.15 0.54
N TYR A 166 30.91 9.88 0.26
CA TYR A 166 29.97 9.50 -0.79
C TYR A 166 28.56 10.03 -0.50
N ILE A 167 28.05 9.80 0.72
CA ILE A 167 26.73 10.25 1.18
C ILE A 167 26.64 11.78 1.10
N GLN A 168 27.61 12.51 1.62
CA GLN A 168 27.65 13.98 1.56
C GLN A 168 27.68 14.50 0.12
N THR A 169 28.44 13.85 -0.76
CA THR A 169 28.47 14.19 -2.20
C THR A 169 27.10 14.00 -2.83
N ARG A 170 26.38 12.92 -2.48
CA ARG A 170 25.03 12.65 -3.01
C ARG A 170 23.98 13.59 -2.45
N MET A 171 24.07 13.97 -1.18
CA MET A 171 23.14 14.93 -0.57
C MET A 171 23.15 16.31 -1.26
N ASN A 172 24.26 16.68 -1.89
CA ASN A 172 24.40 17.93 -2.65
C ASN A 172 23.77 17.86 -4.05
N ASP A 173 23.31 16.70 -4.51
CA ASP A 173 22.64 16.54 -5.80
C ASP A 173 21.27 17.28 -5.78
N PRO A 174 21.03 18.23 -6.72
CA PRO A 174 19.75 18.93 -6.81
C PRO A 174 18.60 18.02 -7.25
N ASP A 175 18.89 16.89 -7.92
CA ASP A 175 17.89 15.93 -8.36
C ASP A 175 17.46 14.93 -7.27
N LEU A 176 18.09 15.00 -6.10
CA LEU A 176 17.79 14.13 -4.96
C LEU A 176 16.63 14.70 -4.14
N GLU A 177 15.57 13.89 -4.00
CA GLU A 177 14.34 14.28 -3.32
C GLU A 177 14.50 14.26 -1.81
N LYS A 178 13.65 15.02 -1.09
CA LYS A 178 13.80 15.25 0.36
C LYS A 178 13.82 13.96 1.17
N GLU A 179 13.01 12.96 0.81
CA GLU A 179 12.92 11.67 1.50
C GLU A 179 14.22 10.87 1.35
N MET A 180 14.81 10.85 0.15
CA MET A 180 16.08 10.15 -0.06
C MET A 180 17.27 10.89 0.56
N LYS A 181 17.24 12.23 0.60
CA LYS A 181 18.21 13.05 1.37
C LYS A 181 18.18 12.69 2.85
N LEU A 182 16.98 12.63 3.42
CA LEU A 182 16.78 12.24 4.82
C LEU A 182 17.25 10.81 5.07
N GLY A 183 16.98 9.89 4.14
CA GLY A 183 17.49 8.53 4.22
C GLY A 183 19.01 8.47 4.23
N PHE A 184 19.68 9.23 3.36
CA PHE A 184 21.14 9.31 3.33
C PHE A 184 21.73 9.95 4.59
N GLU A 185 21.11 11.00 5.10
CA GLU A 185 21.50 11.67 6.35
C GLU A 185 21.47 10.72 7.55
N LYS A 186 20.45 9.86 7.64
CA LYS A 186 20.25 8.91 8.74
C LYS A 186 20.89 7.55 8.56
N PHE A 187 21.43 7.27 7.37
CA PHE A 187 21.89 5.93 7.00
C PHE A 187 22.96 5.36 7.95
N LEU A 188 24.03 6.13 8.21
CA LEU A 188 25.15 5.66 9.04
C LEU A 188 24.76 5.52 10.52
N GLU A 189 24.00 6.47 11.06
CA GLU A 189 23.47 6.40 12.42
C GLU A 189 22.61 5.14 12.63
N CYS A 190 21.70 4.84 11.70
CA CYS A 190 20.88 3.63 11.76
C CYS A 190 21.68 2.34 11.53
N LEU A 191 22.74 2.40 10.71
CA LEU A 191 23.64 1.27 10.48
C LEU A 191 24.41 0.91 11.75
N ASP A 192 24.95 1.90 12.46
CA ASP A 192 25.68 1.68 13.72
C ASP A 192 24.78 1.00 14.76
N VAL A 193 23.56 1.52 14.96
CA VAL A 193 22.57 0.91 15.87
C VAL A 193 22.19 -0.51 15.45
N TYR A 194 21.97 -0.75 14.16
CA TYR A 194 21.62 -2.08 13.66
C TYR A 194 22.75 -3.09 13.89
N LEU A 195 23.99 -2.70 13.60
CA LEU A 195 25.17 -3.56 13.78
C LEU A 195 25.45 -3.84 15.27
N GLU A 196 25.24 -2.86 16.16
CA GLU A 196 25.39 -3.06 17.61
C GLU A 196 24.41 -4.13 18.14
N ILE A 197 23.17 -4.12 17.65
CA ILE A 197 22.14 -5.11 18.01
C ILE A 197 22.43 -6.48 17.40
N TYR A 198 22.78 -6.52 16.12
CA TYR A 198 22.97 -7.78 15.37
C TYR A 198 24.28 -8.49 15.75
N TYR A 199 25.36 -7.74 16.02
CA TYR A 199 26.69 -8.27 16.30
C TYR A 199 27.13 -8.03 17.74
N GLN A 200 26.27 -8.27 18.74
CA GLN A 200 26.59 -8.11 20.18
C GLN A 200 27.92 -8.76 20.66
N ASN A 201 28.63 -9.54 19.83
CA ASN A 201 29.89 -10.21 20.14
C ASN A 201 30.96 -10.16 19.02
N LEU A 202 31.26 -8.99 18.44
CA LEU A 202 32.45 -8.89 17.57
C LEU A 202 33.74 -8.92 18.40
N SER A 203 34.53 -9.99 18.25
CA SER A 203 35.93 -10.02 18.70
C SER A 203 36.76 -9.03 17.89
N GLU A 204 37.62 -8.26 18.55
CA GLU A 204 38.34 -7.06 18.08
C GLU A 204 39.26 -7.17 16.84
N HIS A 205 39.26 -8.25 16.05
CA HIS A 205 40.42 -8.58 15.21
C HIS A 205 40.21 -8.81 13.70
N GLU A 206 39.04 -8.54 13.12
CA GLU A 206 38.90 -8.55 11.66
C GLU A 206 38.27 -7.26 11.11
N LYS A 207 38.94 -6.68 10.10
CA LYS A 207 38.46 -5.51 9.38
C LYS A 207 37.29 -5.93 8.49
N ILE A 208 36.07 -5.62 8.91
CA ILE A 208 34.87 -5.88 8.11
C ILE A 208 34.80 -4.85 6.99
N ASP A 209 35.03 -5.28 5.76
CA ASP A 209 34.70 -4.45 4.60
C ASP A 209 33.24 -4.69 4.23
N MET A 210 32.47 -3.60 4.14
CA MET A 210 31.07 -3.62 3.73
C MET A 210 30.90 -2.89 2.41
N ILE A 211 30.14 -3.49 1.50
CA ILE A 211 29.68 -2.88 0.25
C ILE A 211 28.17 -2.68 0.35
N PHE A 212 27.74 -1.45 0.10
CA PHE A 212 26.34 -1.06 0.12
C PHE A 212 25.81 -0.92 -1.30
N HIS A 213 24.73 -1.61 -1.62
CA HIS A 213 23.95 -1.40 -2.82
C HIS A 213 22.59 -0.77 -2.47
N ILE A 214 22.31 0.41 -3.02
CA ILE A 214 21.00 1.06 -2.86
C ILE A 214 20.16 0.81 -4.10
N TYR A 215 18.92 0.37 -3.90
CA TYR A 215 17.99 0.03 -4.98
C TYR A 215 16.78 0.98 -5.04
N GLY A 216 16.26 1.19 -6.25
CA GLY A 216 15.09 2.05 -6.48
C GLY A 216 13.73 1.40 -6.21
N GLY A 217 13.74 0.13 -5.80
CA GLY A 217 12.54 -0.66 -5.60
C GLY A 217 12.80 -2.16 -5.65
N MET A 218 11.85 -2.95 -5.17
CA MET A 218 11.91 -4.40 -5.12
C MET A 218 10.53 -5.05 -5.14
N THR A 219 10.49 -6.35 -5.39
CA THR A 219 9.25 -7.15 -5.34
C THR A 219 9.18 -7.91 -4.01
N LEU A 220 8.10 -7.73 -3.26
CA LEU A 220 7.82 -8.43 -2.00
C LEU A 220 7.27 -9.85 -2.25
N LYS A 221 7.14 -10.65 -1.17
CA LYS A 221 6.75 -12.08 -1.20
C LYS A 221 5.47 -12.36 -2.00
N PHE A 222 4.49 -11.43 -2.00
CA PHE A 222 3.21 -11.56 -2.71
C PHE A 222 3.14 -10.85 -4.07
N GLY A 223 4.27 -10.43 -4.64
CA GLY A 223 4.34 -9.79 -5.95
C GLY A 223 4.09 -8.27 -5.94
N SER A 224 3.75 -7.69 -4.80
CA SER A 224 3.68 -6.24 -4.59
C SER A 224 5.05 -5.60 -4.85
N ILE A 225 5.07 -4.46 -5.56
CA ILE A 225 6.32 -3.77 -5.93
C ILE A 225 6.50 -2.53 -5.07
N MET A 226 7.45 -2.60 -4.15
CA MET A 226 7.90 -1.49 -3.33
C MET A 226 8.86 -0.61 -4.12
N ARG A 227 8.68 0.71 -4.06
CA ARG A 227 9.44 1.71 -4.82
C ARG A 227 9.93 2.81 -3.90
N VAL A 228 11.20 3.16 -4.10
CA VAL A 228 11.92 4.21 -3.40
C VAL A 228 12.76 4.93 -4.45
N THR A 229 12.13 5.87 -5.17
CA THR A 229 12.73 6.48 -6.36
C THR A 229 12.40 7.96 -6.44
N ASN A 230 13.41 8.78 -6.71
CA ASN A 230 13.27 10.22 -6.91
C ASN A 230 12.43 10.59 -8.15
N LYS A 231 12.45 9.76 -9.20
CA LYS A 231 11.80 10.08 -10.49
C LYS A 231 11.08 8.86 -11.08
N PHE A 232 9.82 8.66 -10.70
CA PHE A 232 8.90 7.72 -11.34
C PHE A 232 7.78 8.50 -12.05
N HIS A 233 7.73 8.43 -13.39
CA HIS A 233 6.83 9.28 -14.20
C HIS A 233 6.89 10.78 -13.82
N LYS A 234 8.10 11.30 -13.59
CA LYS A 234 8.38 12.70 -13.18
C LYS A 234 7.93 13.07 -11.76
N LYS A 235 7.59 12.11 -10.90
CA LYS A 235 7.30 12.34 -9.49
C LYS A 235 8.09 11.39 -8.59
N PRO A 236 8.50 11.81 -7.38
CA PRO A 236 9.02 10.89 -6.39
C PRO A 236 7.97 9.87 -5.96
N ILE A 237 8.41 8.65 -5.66
CA ILE A 237 7.61 7.63 -4.99
C ILE A 237 8.44 7.00 -3.89
N PHE A 238 7.92 7.11 -2.67
CA PHE A 238 8.43 6.50 -1.45
C PHE A 238 7.26 5.78 -0.79
N ASN A 239 7.24 4.45 -0.89
CA ASN A 239 6.14 3.66 -0.38
C ASN A 239 6.10 3.66 1.15
N ASN A 240 4.88 3.65 1.67
CA ASN A 240 4.61 3.37 3.08
C ASN A 240 4.32 1.89 3.23
N ILE A 241 4.68 1.34 4.38
CA ILE A 241 4.63 -0.09 4.66
C ILE A 241 4.00 -0.36 6.01
N ALA A 242 3.40 -1.54 6.10
CA ALA A 242 3.00 -2.19 7.33
C ALA A 242 4.13 -3.14 7.76
N VAL A 243 4.59 -3.01 9.00
CA VAL A 243 5.61 -3.85 9.62
C VAL A 243 4.95 -4.63 10.74
N GLU A 244 5.12 -5.94 10.72
CA GLU A 244 4.61 -6.82 11.78
C GLU A 244 5.53 -6.72 13.00
N MET A 245 4.95 -6.49 14.18
CA MET A 245 5.71 -6.46 15.43
C MET A 245 6.00 -7.87 15.92
N ASN A 246 7.08 -8.02 16.71
CA ASN A 246 7.28 -9.23 17.47
C ASN A 246 6.11 -9.44 18.44
N ALA A 247 5.56 -10.66 18.48
CA ALA A 247 4.44 -11.02 19.34
C ALA A 247 4.71 -10.76 20.82
N ASP A 248 5.99 -10.85 21.23
CA ASP A 248 6.42 -10.62 22.61
C ASP A 248 6.41 -9.13 23.01
N GLU A 249 6.50 -8.21 22.04
CA GLU A 249 6.61 -6.75 22.26
C GLU A 249 5.32 -5.99 21.89
N ILE A 250 4.27 -6.72 21.48
CA ILE A 250 3.03 -6.16 20.93
C ILE A 250 2.27 -5.25 21.91
N PHE A 251 2.50 -5.43 23.22
CA PHE A 251 1.88 -4.66 24.30
C PHE A 251 2.70 -3.46 24.77
N GLU A 252 3.95 -3.33 24.30
CA GLU A 252 4.83 -2.22 24.69
C GLU A 252 4.58 -0.96 23.86
N TYR A 253 3.92 -1.09 22.70
CA TYR A 253 3.69 0.00 21.74
C TYR A 253 2.22 0.08 21.29
N THR A 254 1.79 1.29 20.93
CA THR A 254 0.47 1.50 20.33
C THR A 254 0.49 0.98 18.89
N SER A 255 -0.19 -0.13 18.62
CA SER A 255 -0.24 -0.75 17.29
C SER A 255 -1.67 -0.88 16.76
N ASP A 256 -1.82 -1.03 15.45
CA ASP A 256 -3.09 -1.36 14.80
C ASP A 256 -3.19 -2.88 14.63
N ASN A 257 -3.71 -3.57 15.65
CA ASN A 257 -3.77 -5.05 15.69
C ASN A 257 -2.41 -5.72 15.48
N GLY A 258 -1.34 -5.20 16.12
CA GLY A 258 0.01 -5.78 16.03
C GLY A 258 0.85 -5.31 14.84
N VAL A 259 0.34 -4.35 14.08
CA VAL A 259 1.03 -3.76 12.93
C VAL A 259 1.44 -2.32 13.24
N CYS A 260 2.69 -2.00 12.92
CA CYS A 260 3.22 -0.65 12.90
C CYS A 260 3.38 -0.14 11.47
N PHE A 261 3.41 1.18 11.31
CA PHE A 261 3.49 1.80 9.98
C PHE A 261 4.77 2.59 9.84
N ALA A 262 5.40 2.49 8.66
CA ALA A 262 6.62 3.24 8.37
C ALA A 262 6.66 3.70 6.91
N GLN A 263 7.42 4.75 6.63
CA GLN A 263 7.78 5.16 5.27
C GLN A 263 9.18 4.65 4.94
N VAL A 264 9.34 4.00 3.78
CA VAL A 264 10.67 3.54 3.34
C VAL A 264 11.42 4.68 2.67
N LEU A 265 12.63 4.96 3.17
CA LEU A 265 13.51 6.01 2.66
C LEU A 265 14.62 5.46 1.75
N LEU A 266 15.17 4.27 2.06
CA LEU A 266 16.18 3.58 1.27
C LEU A 266 15.95 2.07 1.31
N ILE A 267 16.25 1.39 0.20
CA ILE A 267 16.35 -0.08 0.12
C ILE A 267 17.82 -0.40 -0.06
N THR A 268 18.41 -1.13 0.88
CA THR A 268 19.85 -1.44 0.87
C THR A 268 20.10 -2.94 0.93
N GLU A 269 21.08 -3.38 0.16
CA GLU A 269 21.74 -4.67 0.33
C GLU A 269 23.14 -4.42 0.86
N ILE A 270 23.51 -5.09 1.94
CA ILE A 270 24.83 -4.96 2.58
C ILE A 270 25.56 -6.27 2.36
N ILE A 271 26.66 -6.21 1.62
CA ILE A 271 27.52 -7.36 1.34
C ILE A 271 28.76 -7.26 2.22
N MET A 272 29.02 -8.33 2.95
CA MET A 272 30.18 -8.48 3.83
C MET A 272 31.05 -9.65 3.35
N ASN A 273 32.35 -9.58 3.62
CA ASN A 273 33.31 -10.54 3.06
C ASN A 273 33.07 -12.02 3.44
N TYR A 274 32.30 -12.31 4.49
CA TYR A 274 32.15 -13.66 5.06
C TYR A 274 30.71 -14.08 5.39
N GLU A 275 29.71 -13.28 5.01
CA GLU A 275 28.31 -13.52 5.37
C GLU A 275 27.39 -13.38 4.15
N GLU A 276 26.20 -13.96 4.28
CA GLU A 276 25.14 -13.75 3.29
C GLU A 276 24.76 -12.25 3.24
N PRO A 277 24.41 -11.71 2.06
CA PRO A 277 24.00 -10.33 1.94
C PRO A 277 22.79 -10.03 2.82
N MET A 278 22.88 -8.97 3.63
CA MET A 278 21.74 -8.49 4.42
C MET A 278 20.86 -7.62 3.54
N HIS A 279 19.55 -7.87 3.59
CA HIS A 279 18.58 -7.17 2.78
C HIS A 279 17.70 -6.30 3.68
N LEU A 280 18.05 -5.02 3.78
CA LEU A 280 17.45 -4.08 4.74
C LEU A 280 16.71 -2.93 4.05
N ALA A 281 15.77 -2.35 4.78
CA ALA A 281 15.10 -1.12 4.43
C ALA A 281 15.33 -0.08 5.54
N LEU A 282 15.78 1.12 5.17
CA LEU A 282 15.81 2.25 6.08
C LEU A 282 14.42 2.89 6.09
N VAL A 283 13.83 2.98 7.27
CA VAL A 283 12.45 3.43 7.42
C VAL A 283 12.34 4.59 8.41
N GLN A 284 11.34 5.45 8.20
CA GLN A 284 10.88 6.46 9.14
C GLN A 284 9.54 6.01 9.73
N TRP A 285 9.44 5.94 11.05
CA TRP A 285 8.22 5.43 11.71
C TRP A 285 7.10 6.46 11.77
N TYR A 286 5.89 5.96 11.72
CA TYR A 286 4.68 6.68 12.09
C TYR A 286 4.23 6.27 13.49
N ASP A 287 3.67 7.22 14.24
CA ASP A 287 3.00 6.95 15.51
C ASP A 287 1.57 7.50 15.47
N PHE A 288 0.70 7.03 16.35
CA PHE A 288 -0.66 7.52 16.47
C PHE A 288 -0.68 8.94 17.02
N THR A 289 -1.46 9.82 16.40
CA THR A 289 -1.60 11.22 16.86
C THR A 289 -2.25 11.33 18.23
N SER A 290 -2.98 10.30 18.66
CA SER A 290 -3.63 10.25 19.96
C SER A 290 -3.83 8.81 20.42
N SER A 291 -3.48 8.51 21.67
CA SER A 291 -3.81 7.24 22.32
C SER A 291 -5.29 7.11 22.68
N VAL A 292 -6.01 8.23 22.80
CA VAL A 292 -7.44 8.26 23.18
C VAL A 292 -8.34 8.14 21.95
N ASN A 293 -8.00 8.85 20.87
CA ASN A 293 -8.72 8.79 19.59
C ASN A 293 -7.76 8.43 18.44
N PRO A 294 -7.21 7.21 18.42
CA PRO A 294 -6.23 6.79 17.40
C PRO A 294 -6.82 6.62 16.00
N TYR A 295 -8.15 6.64 15.87
CA TYR A 295 -8.84 6.43 14.61
C TYR A 295 -9.70 7.64 14.25
N LEU A 296 -9.57 8.07 12.99
CA LEU A 296 -10.51 8.99 12.36
C LEU A 296 -11.09 8.28 11.13
N TYR A 297 -12.42 8.26 11.02
CA TYR A 297 -13.10 7.53 9.95
C TYR A 297 -12.73 6.03 9.92
N GLU A 298 -12.52 5.45 11.11
CA GLU A 298 -12.09 4.05 11.30
C GLU A 298 -10.72 3.73 10.69
N CYS A 299 -9.96 4.75 10.31
CA CYS A 299 -8.61 4.64 9.78
C CYS A 299 -7.61 5.13 10.81
N PRO A 300 -6.46 4.45 10.97
CA PRO A 300 -5.37 4.92 11.84
C PRO A 300 -4.98 6.34 11.46
N LEU A 301 -5.04 7.25 12.44
CA LEU A 301 -4.59 8.62 12.32
C LEU A 301 -3.18 8.71 12.91
N LEU A 302 -2.23 9.03 12.04
CA LEU A 302 -0.81 8.91 12.30
C LEU A 302 -0.07 10.22 12.10
N GLU A 303 1.04 10.40 12.79
CA GLU A 303 2.03 11.44 12.56
C GLU A 303 3.40 10.83 12.27
N LYS A 304 4.21 11.54 11.48
CA LYS A 304 5.60 11.13 11.26
C LYS A 304 6.45 11.42 12.49
N THR A 305 7.16 10.41 12.95
CA THR A 305 8.14 10.54 14.03
C THR A 305 9.51 10.94 13.49
N ASN A 306 10.42 11.29 14.41
CA ASN A 306 11.86 11.43 14.12
C ASN A 306 12.64 10.14 14.42
N ILE A 307 11.96 8.99 14.45
CA ILE A 307 12.57 7.69 14.72
C ILE A 307 12.85 7.01 13.37
N PHE A 308 14.09 6.57 13.20
CA PHE A 308 14.58 5.93 12.00
C PHE A 308 15.29 4.64 12.39
N ASN A 309 15.05 3.57 11.63
CA ASN A 309 15.73 2.30 11.85
C ASN A 309 15.98 1.60 10.51
N LEU A 310 16.99 0.74 10.50
CA LEU A 310 17.09 -0.32 9.50
C LEU A 310 16.28 -1.51 9.99
N ILE A 311 15.42 -2.02 9.12
CA ILE A 311 14.65 -3.24 9.35
C ILE A 311 14.96 -4.24 8.26
N GLU A 312 14.85 -5.53 8.58
CA GLU A 312 14.90 -6.57 7.57
C GLU A 312 13.67 -6.45 6.65
N ILE A 313 13.90 -6.62 5.35
CA ILE A 313 12.82 -6.57 4.35
C ILE A 313 11.77 -7.67 4.59
N GLU A 314 12.15 -8.73 5.29
CA GLU A 314 11.27 -9.82 5.67
C GLU A 314 10.19 -9.44 6.68
N ALA A 315 10.44 -8.42 7.52
CA ALA A 315 9.47 -7.91 8.48
C ALA A 315 8.35 -7.07 7.82
N ILE A 316 8.51 -6.71 6.55
CA ILE A 316 7.53 -5.94 5.80
C ILE A 316 6.36 -6.85 5.40
N ASN A 317 5.20 -6.63 6.01
CA ASN A 317 3.99 -7.39 5.74
C ASN A 317 3.33 -6.95 4.41
N ASP A 318 3.05 -5.66 4.26
CA ASP A 318 2.41 -5.12 3.05
C ASP A 318 2.76 -3.65 2.77
N ILE A 319 2.49 -3.20 1.54
CA ILE A 319 2.56 -1.80 1.13
C ILE A 319 1.22 -1.14 1.44
N ILE A 320 1.25 -0.11 2.27
CA ILE A 320 0.06 0.65 2.64
C ILE A 320 -0.05 1.97 1.88
N HIS A 321 -1.27 2.47 1.79
CA HIS A 321 -1.56 3.78 1.21
C HIS A 321 -1.92 4.78 2.32
N SER A 322 -0.93 5.55 2.77
CA SER A 322 -1.16 6.68 3.67
C SER A 322 -1.49 7.95 2.89
N ILE A 323 -2.43 8.75 3.41
CA ILE A 323 -2.90 9.97 2.78
C ILE A 323 -2.73 11.13 3.77
N PRO A 324 -1.99 12.20 3.42
CA PRO A 324 -1.89 13.37 4.28
C PRO A 324 -3.25 14.06 4.40
N ARG A 325 -3.55 14.61 5.58
CA ARG A 325 -4.72 15.45 5.79
C ARG A 325 -4.52 16.83 5.15
N PHE A 326 -5.61 17.46 4.71
CA PHE A 326 -5.54 18.78 4.05
C PHE A 326 -5.16 19.93 4.98
N ILE A 327 -5.56 19.85 6.25
CA ILE A 327 -5.40 20.93 7.24
C ILE A 327 -4.01 20.88 7.87
N ASN A 328 -3.56 19.67 8.19
CA ASN A 328 -2.31 19.43 8.89
C ASN A 328 -1.42 18.51 8.06
N ASN A 329 -0.38 19.08 7.46
CA ASN A 329 0.55 18.38 6.57
C ASN A 329 1.36 17.26 7.30
N ASN A 330 1.31 17.22 8.63
CA ASN A 330 2.02 16.23 9.44
C ASN A 330 1.13 15.05 9.88
N GLU A 331 -0.19 15.10 9.63
CA GLU A 331 -1.12 14.02 9.96
C GLU A 331 -1.46 13.20 8.71
N PHE A 332 -1.48 11.89 8.87
CA PHE A 332 -1.67 10.91 7.81
C PHE A 332 -2.75 9.91 8.21
N LEU A 333 -3.57 9.51 7.25
CA LEU A 333 -4.56 8.45 7.44
C LEU A 333 -4.16 7.23 6.62
N VAL A 334 -4.11 6.07 7.27
CA VAL A 334 -3.85 4.80 6.59
C VAL A 334 -5.15 4.26 6.01
N ASN A 335 -5.23 4.16 4.68
CA ASN A 335 -6.43 3.69 4.02
C ASN A 335 -6.57 2.16 4.10
N LYS A 336 -7.45 1.69 4.98
CA LYS A 336 -7.82 0.27 5.11
C LYS A 336 -8.79 -0.24 4.05
N PHE A 337 -9.37 0.64 3.24
CA PHE A 337 -10.46 0.31 2.31
C PHE A 337 -9.98 0.13 0.85
N LEU A 338 -8.69 0.26 0.58
CA LEU A 338 -8.11 0.20 -0.76
C LEU A 338 -7.40 -1.12 -1.05
N PHE A 339 -7.91 -2.26 -0.57
CA PHE A 339 -7.40 -3.58 -0.92
C PHE A 339 -8.54 -4.60 -0.99
#